data_AF-A0AAJ2A3L9-F1
#
_entry.id   AF-A0AAJ2A3L9-F1
#
_cell.length_a   1.000
_cell.length_b   1.000
_cell.length_c   1.000
_cell.angle_alpha   90.00
_cell.angle_beta   90.00
_cell.angle_gamma   90.00
#
_symmetry.space_group_name_H-M   'P 1'
#
loop_
_entity.id
_entity.type
_entity.pdbx_description
1 polymer ?
#
loop_
_entity_poly.entity_id
_entity_poly.type
_entity_poly.pdbx_seq_one_letter_code
_entity_poly.pdbx_strand_id
1 'polypeptide(L)'
;MKVTITAHAAAITEDPELHTFYFRVDDGVGSFRVERITVRTARVLARELANRTGLDAMVRPIVDAHPDKYDELVGVCYADT
;
A
#
# COMPACT_ATOMS: atom_id res chain seq x y z
N MET A 1 -2.40 -5.65 13.68
CA MET A 1 -2.30 -4.36 12.96
C MET A 1 -3.30 -4.34 11.81
N LYS A 2 -3.93 -3.19 11.55
CA LYS A 2 -4.85 -2.97 10.43
C LYS A 2 -4.29 -1.86 9.54
N VAL A 3 -4.23 -2.08 8.24
CA VAL A 3 -3.71 -1.14 7.25
C VAL A 3 -4.79 -0.86 6.21
N THR A 4 -5.04 0.41 5.90
CA THR A 4 -6.08 0.81 4.93
C THR A 4 -5.48 1.79 3.93
N ILE A 5 -5.59 1.50 2.63
CA ILE A 5 -5.20 2.45 1.60
C ILE A 5 -6.22 3.59 1.60
N THR A 6 -5.78 4.81 1.80
CA THR A 6 -6.67 5.98 1.92
C THR A 6 -6.68 6.86 0.68
N ALA A 7 -5.62 6.83 -0.11
CA ALA A 7 -5.55 7.58 -1.37
C ALA A 7 -4.48 7.01 -2.30
N HIS A 8 -4.62 7.31 -3.58
CA HIS A 8 -3.62 7.10 -4.61
C HIS A 8 -3.33 8.44 -5.31
N ALA A 9 -2.07 8.67 -5.65
CA ALA A 9 -1.63 9.81 -6.44
C ALA A 9 -0.79 9.32 -7.63
N ALA A 10 -1.23 9.70 -8.83
CA ALA A 10 -0.47 9.46 -10.05
C ALA A 10 0.87 10.19 -10.01
N ALA A 11 1.88 9.59 -10.64
CA ALA A 11 3.15 10.25 -10.82
C ALA A 11 3.01 11.44 -11.79
N ILE A 12 3.87 12.45 -11.62
CA ILE A 12 3.94 13.58 -12.57
C ILE A 12 4.48 13.11 -13.93
N THR A 13 5.31 12.07 -13.91
CA THR A 13 5.83 11.38 -15.09
C THR A 13 4.96 10.17 -15.43
N GLU A 14 5.03 9.68 -16.67
CA GLU A 14 4.34 8.45 -17.09
C GLU A 14 4.95 7.14 -16.53
N ASP A 15 5.82 7.23 -15.50
CA ASP A 15 6.46 6.08 -14.86
C ASP A 15 5.55 5.51 -13.75
N PRO A 16 4.94 4.32 -13.95
CA PRO A 16 4.06 3.72 -12.96
C PRO A 16 4.75 3.39 -11.64
N GLU A 17 6.07 3.20 -11.65
CA GLU A 17 6.85 2.87 -10.45
C GLU A 17 6.92 4.04 -9.47
N LEU A 18 6.60 5.27 -9.91
CA LEU A 18 6.58 6.48 -9.10
C LEU A 18 5.19 6.85 -8.55
N HIS A 19 4.14 6.11 -8.94
CA HIS A 19 2.81 6.29 -8.35
C HIS A 19 2.87 6.05 -6.86
N THR A 20 2.14 6.87 -6.10
CA THR A 20 2.21 6.89 -4.63
C THR A 20 0.89 6.48 -4.03
N PHE A 21 0.93 5.53 -3.09
CA PHE A 21 -0.19 5.12 -2.26
C PHE A 21 -0.03 5.68 -0.87
N TYR A 22 -1.11 6.26 -0.34
CA TYR A 22 -1.22 6.70 1.03
C TYR A 22 -2.04 5.69 1.80
N PHE A 23 -1.62 5.36 3.01
CA PHE A 23 -2.31 4.38 3.83
C PHE A 23 -2.25 4.75 5.30
N ARG A 24 -3.27 4.29 6.01
CA ARG A 24 -3.41 4.43 7.44
C ARG A 24 -3.08 3.12 8.12
N VAL A 25 -2.20 3.15 9.12
CA VAL A 25 -1.88 2.03 10.00
C VAL A 25 -2.54 2.26 11.34
N ASP A 26 -3.32 1.28 11.79
CA ASP A 26 -3.97 1.22 13.09
C ASP A 26 -3.39 0.03 13.87
N ASP A 27 -2.74 0.32 15.00
CA ASP A 27 -2.10 -0.66 15.87
C ASP A 27 -3.01 -1.13 17.02
N GLY A 28 -4.25 -0.63 17.09
CA GLY A 28 -5.20 -0.95 18.16
C GLY A 28 -4.93 -0.24 19.48
N VAL A 29 -3.90 0.61 19.58
CA VAL A 29 -3.51 1.33 20.81
C VAL A 29 -4.07 2.77 20.81
N GLY A 30 -5.02 3.07 19.92
CA GLY A 30 -5.80 4.31 19.93
C GLY A 30 -5.22 5.46 19.11
N SER A 31 -4.08 5.27 18.44
CA SER A 31 -3.56 6.22 17.46
C SER A 31 -3.35 5.54 16.11
N PHE A 32 -3.71 6.23 15.03
CA PHE A 32 -3.39 5.78 13.70
C PHE A 32 -2.25 6.62 13.12
N ARG A 33 -1.41 6.00 12.31
CA ARG A 33 -0.35 6.68 11.55
C ARG A 33 -0.74 6.74 10.08
N VAL A 34 -0.46 7.84 9.43
CA VAL A 34 -0.62 7.98 7.98
C VAL A 34 0.76 7.96 7.36
N GLU A 35 0.95 7.03 6.43
CA GLU A 35 2.20 6.81 5.73
C GLU A 35 1.96 6.79 4.22
N ARG A 36 3.06 6.82 3.46
CA ARG A 36 3.02 6.73 2.00
C ARG A 36 4.14 5.86 1.46
N ILE A 37 3.87 5.17 0.35
CA ILE A 37 4.85 4.37 -0.39
C ILE A 37 4.68 4.57 -1.89
N THR A 38 5.77 4.46 -2.63
CA THR A 38 5.71 4.34 -4.09
C THR A 38 5.55 2.87 -4.50
N VAL A 39 5.09 2.62 -5.74
CA VAL A 39 5.03 1.27 -6.31
C VAL A 39 6.42 0.61 -6.31
N ARG A 40 7.48 1.37 -6.63
CA ARG A 40 8.87 0.88 -6.55
C ARG A 40 9.24 0.37 -5.17
N THR A 41 8.91 1.14 -4.14
CA THR A 41 9.18 0.74 -2.76
C THR A 41 8.31 -0.45 -2.35
N ALA A 42 7.03 -0.47 -2.77
CA ALA A 42 6.15 -1.61 -2.53
C ALA A 42 6.72 -2.90 -3.14
N ARG A 43 7.33 -2.84 -4.33
CA ARG A 43 7.98 -3.99 -4.98
C ARG A 43 9.20 -4.51 -4.22
N VAL A 44 9.99 -3.62 -3.62
CA VAL A 44 11.09 -4.01 -2.74
C VAL A 44 10.53 -4.68 -1.48
N LEU A 45 9.55 -4.04 -0.82
CA LEU A 45 8.93 -4.57 0.39
C LEU A 45 8.27 -5.92 0.17
N ALA A 46 7.57 -6.13 -0.94
CA ALA A 46 6.94 -7.41 -1.27
C ALA A 46 7.95 -8.57 -1.44
N ARG A 47 9.21 -8.26 -1.77
CA ARG A 47 10.30 -9.27 -1.86
C ARG A 47 10.89 -9.59 -0.48
N GLU A 48 10.99 -8.58 0.38
CA GLU A 48 11.60 -8.71 1.71
C GLU A 48 10.62 -9.19 2.78
N LEU A 49 9.32 -8.87 2.64
CA LEU A 49 8.28 -9.21 3.62
C LEU A 49 7.73 -10.60 3.33
N ALA A 50 8.20 -11.58 4.09
CA ALA A 50 7.91 -13.00 3.89
C ALA A 50 6.51 -13.47 4.36
N ASN A 51 5.39 -12.84 3.94
CA ASN A 51 4.00 -13.26 4.29
C ASN A 51 3.53 -13.03 5.74
N ARG A 52 4.10 -12.07 6.49
CA ARG A 52 3.89 -12.04 7.95
C ARG A 52 3.12 -10.85 8.51
N THR A 53 2.71 -9.89 7.69
CA THR A 53 2.06 -8.66 8.18
C THR A 53 0.98 -8.15 7.23
N GLY A 54 0.02 -7.39 7.76
CA GLY A 54 -0.98 -6.65 6.99
C GLY A 54 -0.35 -5.61 6.05
N LEU A 55 0.90 -5.21 6.31
CA LEU A 55 1.70 -4.43 5.36
C LEU A 55 2.06 -5.26 4.13
N ASP A 56 2.51 -6.51 4.28
CA ASP A 56 2.77 -7.42 3.15
C ASP A 56 1.48 -7.68 2.34
N ALA A 57 0.38 -7.95 3.04
CA ALA A 57 -0.92 -8.16 2.43
C ALA A 57 -1.40 -6.93 1.61
N MET A 58 -1.02 -5.71 2.02
CA MET A 58 -1.31 -4.48 1.28
C MET A 58 -0.39 -4.26 0.08
N VAL A 59 0.92 -4.49 0.22
CA VAL A 59 1.88 -4.16 -0.87
C VAL A 59 1.75 -5.09 -2.07
N ARG A 60 1.28 -6.33 -1.89
CA ARG A 60 1.10 -7.28 -2.99
C ARG A 60 0.08 -6.84 -4.03
N PRO A 61 -1.18 -6.50 -3.66
CA PRO A 61 -2.14 -5.91 -4.59
C PRO A 61 -1.62 -4.66 -5.31
N ILE A 62 -0.83 -3.81 -4.63
CA ILE A 62 -0.21 -2.64 -5.26
C ILE A 62 0.78 -3.04 -6.36
N VAL A 63 1.58 -4.07 -6.11
CA VAL A 63 2.60 -4.57 -7.04
C VAL A 63 2.00 -5.35 -8.22
N ASP A 64 0.89 -6.05 -7.98
CA ASP A 64 0.21 -6.91 -8.96
C ASP A 64 -0.83 -6.15 -9.80
N ALA A 65 -1.31 -5.00 -9.34
CA ALA A 65 -2.27 -4.18 -10.06
C ALA A 65 -1.66 -3.55 -11.32
N HIS A 66 -2.45 -3.50 -12.39
CA HIS A 66 -2.13 -2.67 -13.55
C HIS A 66 -2.42 -1.19 -13.19
N PRO A 67 -1.66 -0.20 -13.72
CA PRO A 67 -1.79 1.20 -13.29
C PRO A 67 -3.17 1.84 -13.47
N ASP A 68 -3.97 1.35 -14.41
CA ASP A 68 -5.36 1.77 -14.62
C ASP A 68 -6.32 1.34 -13.50
N LYS A 69 -5.90 0.39 -12.65
CA LYS A 69 -6.68 -0.13 -11.52
C LYS A 69 -6.19 0.36 -10.16
N TYR A 70 -5.18 1.22 -10.11
CA TYR A 70 -4.64 1.70 -8.83
C TYR A 70 -5.69 2.40 -7.96
N ASP A 71 -6.63 3.11 -8.56
CA ASP A 71 -7.71 3.77 -7.83
C ASP A 71 -8.69 2.76 -7.19
N GLU A 72 -8.81 1.55 -7.73
CA GLU A 72 -9.66 0.49 -7.16
C GLU A 72 -9.13 -0.02 -5.80
N LEU A 73 -7.84 0.18 -5.52
CA LEU A 73 -7.22 -0.22 -4.25
C LEU A 73 -7.53 0.74 -3.11
N VAL A 74 -8.04 1.94 -3.41
CA VAL A 74 -8.40 2.94 -2.39
C VAL A 74 -9.59 2.47 -1.57
N GLY A 75 -9.47 2.55 -0.25
CA GLY A 75 -10.46 2.07 0.71
C GLY A 75 -10.30 0.60 1.10
N VAL A 76 -9.46 -0.17 0.39
CA VAL A 76 -9.20 -1.56 0.74
C VAL A 76 -8.42 -1.64 2.06
N CYS A 77 -8.84 -2.58 2.90
CA CYS A 77 -8.27 -2.79 4.21
C CYS A 77 -7.67 -4.19 4.35
N TYR A 78 -6.48 -4.23 4.92
CA TYR A 78 -5.69 -5.43 5.20
C TYR A 78 -5.43 -5.51 6.70
N ALA A 79 -5.44 -6.70 7.28
CA ALA A 79 -5.16 -6.91 8.70
C ALA A 79 -4.20 -8.08 8.86
N ASP A 80 -3.41 -8.06 9.94
CA ASP A 80 -2.66 -9.26 10.35
C ASP A 80 -3.66 -10.38 10.65
N THR A 81 -3.39 -11.58 10.14
CA THR A 81 -4.02 -12.85 10.55
C THR A 81 -3.29 -13.48 11.71
#